data_AF-A0A954I3X3-F1
#
_entry.id   AF-A0A954I3X3-F1
#
_cell.length_a   1.000
_cell.length_b   1.000
_cell.length_c   1.000
_cell.angle_alpha   90.00
_cell.angle_beta   90.00
_cell.angle_gamma   90.00
#
_symmetry.space_group_name_H-M   'P 1'
#
loop_
_entity.id
_entity.type
_entity.pdbx_description
1 polymer ?
#
loop_
_entity_poly.entity_id
_entity_poly.type
_entity_poly.pdbx_seq_one_letter_code
_entity_poly.pdbx_strand_id
1 'polypeptide(L)'
;MSNPPFKIHAPPLEPIERALNRSTAQRLRFLVIGDMVVDCYVHGSSRRLSREAPVPIVEVERDVRYPGAAANVVCNLRALGVDVVAGSVIGVDRAGGGLRRMLGDRGVCTTPLIAEPGRKTRVKERLVVRGQHLARFDRGARTAVSLDSENRLFEAVQALESIDAVLVCDHREGVLSRRVMEWLMRWANRRGIPVLVDPEGDDVTLYRGATLIKPNREETLRLTGIDVIDEASGDAAVEALQEQTGARYVLITLDEAGLLAHGDRSFQIPTLAKEVREVSGAGDTLFATLAFGIAAGLPFQHATELAAAAAAIAVSQPGLSTITLQELLDAVPRMPLSLVCTGSKSPEAEADRDTATVGTAADTAAGPAAGVPASGQIITVDEAELAADRLRREGKRVVFTNGCFDLLHRGHVDYLAASRRLGDILIVGVNSDASVKRLKGPERPVVDEAQRLHIL
;
A
#
# COMPACT_ATOMS: atom_id res chain seq x y z
N MET A 1 -3.91 -25.89 -8.16
CA MET A 1 -2.62 -25.77 -7.43
C MET A 1 -1.57 -26.51 -8.25
N SER A 2 -0.98 -25.80 -9.22
CA SER A 2 0.10 -26.30 -10.06
C SER A 2 1.41 -26.27 -9.26
N ASN A 3 2.16 -27.36 -9.27
CA ASN A 3 3.47 -27.48 -8.63
C ASN A 3 4.42 -26.41 -9.22
N PRO A 4 5.20 -25.65 -8.41
CA PRO A 4 6.17 -24.72 -8.96
C PRO A 4 7.29 -25.50 -9.67
N PRO A 5 7.84 -25.01 -10.80
CA PRO A 5 8.58 -25.86 -11.73
C PRO A 5 10.05 -26.12 -11.35
N PHE A 6 10.56 -25.61 -10.23
CA PHE A 6 12.01 -25.53 -10.02
C PHE A 6 12.45 -25.95 -8.61
N LYS A 7 13.56 -26.71 -8.54
CA LYS A 7 14.23 -27.13 -7.30
C LYS A 7 14.96 -25.95 -6.65
N ILE A 8 14.88 -25.85 -5.32
CA ILE A 8 15.12 -24.64 -4.51
C ILE A 8 16.27 -24.86 -3.50
N HIS A 9 17.16 -23.87 -3.31
CA HIS A 9 18.22 -23.87 -2.28
C HIS A 9 18.32 -22.55 -1.52
N ALA A 10 18.84 -22.64 -0.28
CA ALA A 10 18.79 -21.63 0.76
C ALA A 10 19.95 -20.61 0.82
N PRO A 11 19.74 -19.29 1.07
CA PRO A 11 20.82 -18.39 1.39
C PRO A 11 21.47 -18.80 2.71
N PRO A 12 22.77 -18.51 2.87
CA PRO A 12 23.43 -18.67 4.15
C PRO A 12 22.82 -17.67 5.13
N LEU A 13 22.32 -18.14 6.28
CA LEU A 13 21.76 -17.32 7.36
C LEU A 13 22.81 -16.38 8.00
N GLU A 14 24.08 -16.77 7.91
CA GLU A 14 25.21 -16.17 8.62
C GLU A 14 25.47 -14.67 8.32
N PRO A 15 25.37 -14.16 7.07
CA PRO A 15 25.53 -12.73 6.77
C PRO A 15 24.36 -11.88 7.28
N ILE A 16 23.13 -12.40 7.22
CA ILE A 16 21.92 -11.71 7.67
C ILE A 16 21.94 -11.57 9.20
N GLU A 17 22.24 -12.66 9.92
CA GLU A 17 22.39 -12.64 11.38
C GLU A 17 23.51 -11.70 11.84
N ARG A 18 24.64 -11.67 11.11
CA ARG A 18 25.73 -10.73 11.39
C ARG A 18 25.33 -9.27 11.16
N ALA A 19 24.53 -8.97 10.15
CA ALA A 19 24.04 -7.61 9.91
C ALA A 19 22.97 -7.19 10.94
N LEU A 20 22.11 -8.12 11.34
CA LEU A 20 21.05 -7.94 12.34
C LEU A 20 21.59 -7.96 13.77
N ASN A 21 22.70 -7.27 14.03
CA ASN A 21 23.24 -7.13 15.37
C ASN A 21 23.03 -5.69 15.89
N ARG A 22 22.80 -5.58 17.20
CA ARG A 22 22.49 -4.30 17.85
C ARG A 22 23.62 -3.26 17.71
N SER A 23 24.88 -3.70 17.73
CA SER A 23 26.04 -2.81 17.58
C SER A 23 26.14 -2.19 16.19
N THR A 24 25.81 -2.93 15.13
CA THR A 24 25.76 -2.44 13.75
C THR A 24 24.68 -1.38 13.64
N ALA A 25 23.46 -1.68 14.10
CA ALA A 25 22.34 -0.74 14.05
C ALA A 25 22.65 0.56 14.80
N GLN A 26 23.20 0.48 16.01
CA GLN A 26 23.51 1.66 16.83
C GLN A 26 24.67 2.51 16.30
N ARG A 27 25.50 1.98 15.41
CA ARG A 27 26.57 2.73 14.74
C ARG A 27 26.05 3.54 13.55
N LEU A 28 24.98 3.08 12.91
CA LEU A 28 24.45 3.71 11.71
C LEU A 28 23.66 4.96 12.06
N ARG A 29 23.89 6.03 11.29
CA ARG A 29 23.18 7.31 11.42
C ARG A 29 22.58 7.74 10.09
N PHE A 30 21.25 7.82 10.04
CA PHE A 30 20.51 8.17 8.83
C PHE A 30 19.85 9.55 8.92
N LEU A 31 19.82 10.27 7.80
CA LEU A 31 18.96 11.43 7.61
C LEU A 31 17.72 10.98 6.82
N VAL A 32 16.54 11.11 7.41
CA VAL A 32 15.28 10.97 6.67
C VAL A 32 14.74 12.36 6.38
N ILE A 33 14.61 12.69 5.10
CA ILE A 33 14.14 13.99 4.63
C ILE A 33 12.93 13.83 3.73
N GLY A 34 11.88 14.60 3.99
CA GLY A 34 10.66 14.51 3.19
C GLY A 34 9.44 15.09 3.84
N ASP A 35 8.29 14.73 3.29
CA ASP A 35 7.00 15.18 3.77
C ASP A 35 6.59 14.39 5.01
N MET A 36 6.53 15.06 6.16
CA MET A 36 6.09 14.45 7.41
C MET A 36 4.66 14.87 7.72
N VAL A 37 3.81 13.88 8.00
CA VAL A 37 2.39 14.10 8.26
C VAL A 37 2.00 13.54 9.63
N VAL A 38 0.88 14.01 10.18
CA VAL A 38 0.23 13.37 11.32
C VAL A 38 -0.92 12.53 10.81
N ASP A 39 -0.81 11.22 10.93
CA ASP A 39 -1.92 10.31 10.69
C ASP A 39 -2.80 10.26 11.95
N CYS A 40 -4.08 10.57 11.79
CA CYS A 40 -5.06 10.57 12.88
C CYS A 40 -6.11 9.50 12.61
N TYR A 41 -6.42 8.67 13.59
CA TYR A 41 -7.45 7.64 13.52
C TYR A 41 -8.51 7.94 14.58
N VAL A 42 -9.68 8.31 14.11
CA VAL A 42 -10.85 8.60 14.94
C VAL A 42 -11.72 7.35 14.92
N HIS A 43 -11.64 6.57 15.99
CA HIS A 43 -12.46 5.39 16.19
C HIS A 43 -13.77 5.76 16.85
N GLY A 44 -14.86 5.22 16.33
CA GLY A 44 -16.17 5.39 16.93
C GLY A 44 -17.15 4.30 16.54
N SER A 45 -18.36 4.42 17.06
CA SER A 45 -19.48 3.58 16.69
C SER A 45 -20.60 4.42 16.07
N SER A 46 -21.39 3.81 15.20
CA SER A 46 -22.59 4.41 14.62
C SER A 46 -23.75 3.46 14.87
N ARG A 47 -24.82 4.00 15.46
CA ARG A 47 -26.06 3.25 15.77
C ARG A 47 -27.28 3.79 15.04
N ARG A 48 -27.18 4.98 14.44
CA ARG A 48 -28.29 5.67 13.78
C ARG A 48 -27.79 6.61 12.69
N LEU A 49 -28.65 6.88 11.72
CA LEU A 49 -28.44 7.93 10.72
C LEU A 49 -28.88 9.29 11.28
N SER A 50 -28.33 10.36 10.71
CA SER A 50 -28.74 11.73 11.00
C SER A 50 -30.15 12.00 10.46
N ARG A 51 -30.89 12.87 11.15
CA ARG A 51 -32.18 13.40 10.67
C ARG A 51 -32.02 14.51 9.63
N GLU A 52 -30.82 15.09 9.54
CA GLU A 52 -30.49 16.23 8.67
C GLU A 52 -30.08 15.79 7.26
N ALA A 53 -29.43 14.63 7.16
CA ALA A 53 -28.97 14.03 5.91
C ALA A 53 -28.82 12.51 6.10
N PRO A 54 -28.86 11.69 5.03
CA PRO A 54 -28.69 10.23 5.10
C PRO A 54 -27.22 9.84 5.34
N VAL A 55 -26.64 10.33 6.45
CA VAL A 55 -25.26 10.11 6.86
C VAL A 55 -25.22 9.52 8.27
N PRO A 56 -24.27 8.62 8.59
CA PRO A 56 -24.14 8.05 9.92
C PRO A 56 -23.72 9.11 10.95
N ILE A 57 -24.34 9.07 12.13
CA ILE A 57 -23.82 9.80 13.30
C ILE A 57 -22.78 8.89 13.98
N VAL A 58 -21.53 9.35 14.03
CA VAL A 58 -20.46 8.61 14.70
C VAL A 58 -20.20 9.20 16.09
N GLU A 59 -20.39 8.38 17.11
CA GLU A 59 -19.96 8.66 18.48
C GLU A 59 -18.48 8.32 18.61
N VAL A 60 -17.64 9.33 18.81
CA VAL A 60 -16.18 9.16 18.90
C VAL A 60 -15.81 8.54 20.23
N GLU A 61 -15.11 7.41 20.18
CA GLU A 61 -14.66 6.64 21.35
C GLU A 61 -13.17 6.85 21.61
N ARG A 62 -12.36 6.97 20.55
CA ARG A 62 -10.91 7.12 20.65
C ARG A 62 -10.34 7.95 19.49
N ASP A 63 -9.42 8.85 19.79
CA ASP A 63 -8.58 9.58 18.81
C ASP A 63 -7.13 9.14 19.04
N VAL A 64 -6.50 8.57 18.01
CA VAL A 64 -5.09 8.14 18.06
C VAL A 64 -4.30 8.81 16.95
N ARG A 65 -3.11 9.29 17.29
CA ARG A 65 -2.23 10.01 16.37
C ARG A 65 -0.91 9.28 16.23
N TYR A 66 -0.45 9.20 15.00
CA TYR A 66 0.79 8.55 14.62
C TYR A 66 1.63 9.48 13.75
N PRO A 67 2.96 9.39 13.82
CA PRO A 67 3.84 9.91 12.78
C PRO A 67 3.58 9.15 11.48
N GLY A 68 3.25 9.87 10.39
CA GLY A 68 2.98 9.29 9.08
C GLY A 68 3.99 9.70 8.02
N ALA A 69 3.92 9.07 6.85
CA ALA A 69 4.79 9.37 5.70
C ALA A 69 6.28 9.26 6.08
N ALA A 70 7.11 10.25 5.74
CA ALA A 70 8.54 10.25 6.10
C ALA A 70 8.79 10.05 7.61
N ALA A 71 7.85 10.47 8.47
CA ALA A 71 7.97 10.29 9.91
C ALA A 71 7.71 8.84 10.35
N ASN A 72 6.96 8.05 9.58
CA ASN A 72 6.81 6.62 9.81
C ASN A 72 8.08 5.83 9.41
N VAL A 73 8.75 6.24 8.33
CA VAL A 73 10.08 5.71 7.97
C VAL A 73 11.09 5.97 9.09
N VAL A 74 11.09 7.17 9.68
CA VAL A 74 11.88 7.51 10.88
C VAL A 74 11.58 6.55 12.02
N CYS A 75 10.29 6.27 12.30
CA CYS A 75 9.89 5.39 13.39
C CYS A 75 10.37 3.95 13.16
N ASN A 76 10.28 3.44 11.93
CA ASN A 76 10.77 2.11 11.57
C ASN A 76 12.28 1.99 11.76
N LEU A 77 13.06 2.96 11.26
CA LEU A 77 14.52 2.96 11.47
C LEU A 77 14.91 3.02 12.95
N ARG A 78 14.20 3.82 13.76
CA ARG A 78 14.42 3.85 15.22
C ARG A 78 14.09 2.53 15.89
N ALA A 79 13.04 1.83 15.47
CA ALA A 79 12.68 0.51 15.99
C ALA A 79 13.75 -0.54 15.68
N LEU A 80 14.43 -0.42 14.53
CA LEU A 80 15.61 -1.23 14.17
C LEU A 80 16.87 -0.86 14.98
N GLY A 81 16.86 0.24 15.74
CA GLY A 81 17.96 0.69 16.58
C GLY A 81 18.93 1.67 15.93
N VAL A 82 18.62 2.15 14.73
CA VAL A 82 19.43 3.14 13.96
C VAL A 82 19.35 4.51 14.62
N ASP A 83 20.44 5.29 14.62
CA ASP A 83 20.40 6.72 14.98
C ASP A 83 19.76 7.51 13.82
N VAL A 84 18.71 8.27 14.10
CA VAL A 84 17.93 8.92 13.02
C VAL A 84 17.78 10.40 13.27
N VAL A 85 18.07 11.17 12.22
CA VAL A 85 17.80 12.59 12.12
C VAL A 85 16.61 12.81 11.20
N ALA A 86 15.61 13.53 11.70
CA ALA A 86 14.37 13.86 10.99
C ALA A 86 14.44 15.28 10.38
N GLY A 87 14.46 15.36 9.04
CA GLY A 87 14.47 16.61 8.28
C GLY A 87 13.15 16.85 7.56
N SER A 88 12.51 17.99 7.82
CA SER A 88 11.27 18.37 7.14
C SER A 88 10.93 19.85 7.42
N VAL A 89 9.82 20.34 6.85
CA VAL A 89 9.25 21.64 7.21
C VAL A 89 7.81 21.45 7.70
N ILE A 90 7.57 21.87 8.93
CA ILE A 90 6.29 21.77 9.64
C ILE A 90 5.72 23.15 9.96
N GLY A 91 4.42 23.23 10.19
CA GLY A 91 3.74 24.44 10.63
C GLY A 91 4.01 24.75 12.11
N VAL A 92 3.90 26.03 12.47
CA VAL A 92 3.82 26.48 13.86
C VAL A 92 2.40 26.25 14.39
N ASP A 93 2.03 24.98 14.56
CA ASP A 93 0.70 24.57 15.01
C ASP A 93 0.73 23.31 15.90
N ARG A 94 -0.44 22.93 16.43
CA ARG A 94 -0.57 21.78 17.34
C ARG A 94 -0.10 20.47 16.68
N ALA A 95 -0.34 20.30 15.38
CA ALA A 95 0.06 19.10 14.65
C ALA A 95 1.58 19.06 14.49
N GLY A 96 2.23 20.16 14.12
CA GLY A 96 3.68 20.26 14.01
C GLY A 96 4.39 20.07 15.35
N GLY A 97 3.89 20.72 16.40
CA GLY A 97 4.40 20.52 17.76
C GLY A 97 4.19 19.09 18.27
N GLY A 98 3.05 18.47 17.94
CA GLY A 98 2.76 17.08 18.25
C GLY A 98 3.70 16.11 17.54
N LEU A 99 3.94 16.32 16.25
CA LEU A 99 4.88 15.50 15.47
C LEU A 99 6.30 15.58 16.02
N ARG A 100 6.80 16.80 16.31
CA ARG A 100 8.10 16.99 16.94
C ARG A 100 8.21 16.23 18.27
N ARG A 101 7.18 16.31 19.11
CA ARG A 101 7.14 15.58 20.39
C ARG A 101 7.15 14.07 20.18
N MET A 102 6.27 13.53 19.33
CA MET A 102 6.21 12.09 19.06
C MET A 102 7.54 11.51 18.55
N LEU A 103 8.28 12.27 17.75
CA LEU A 103 9.62 11.89 17.29
C LEU A 103 10.67 12.04 18.41
N GLY A 104 10.65 13.17 19.15
CA GLY A 104 11.56 13.41 20.27
C GLY A 104 11.45 12.38 21.39
N ASP A 105 10.22 11.95 21.72
CA ASP A 105 9.94 10.90 22.72
C ASP A 105 10.56 9.53 22.33
N ARG A 106 10.92 9.34 21.04
CA ARG A 106 11.61 8.15 20.52
C ARG A 106 13.14 8.33 20.42
N GLY A 107 13.65 9.45 20.93
CA GLY A 107 15.07 9.82 20.85
C GLY A 107 15.53 10.20 19.45
N VAL A 108 14.62 10.64 18.58
CA VAL A 108 14.98 11.13 17.22
C VAL A 108 15.51 12.55 17.32
N CYS A 109 16.61 12.85 16.62
CA CYS A 109 17.04 14.23 16.44
C CYS A 109 16.06 14.97 15.51
N THR A 110 15.33 15.94 16.07
CA THR A 110 14.33 16.74 15.31
C THR A 110 14.90 18.04 14.74
N THR A 111 16.22 18.15 14.66
CA THR A 111 16.87 19.18 13.85
C THR A 111 17.47 18.43 12.65
N PRO A 112 16.91 18.55 11.44
CA PRO A 112 16.30 19.77 10.91
C PRO A 112 14.78 19.70 10.60
N LEU A 113 13.91 19.53 11.60
CA LEU A 113 12.49 19.90 11.45
C LEU A 113 12.37 21.42 11.55
N ILE A 114 12.21 22.10 10.42
CA ILE A 114 12.08 23.55 10.37
C ILE A 114 10.63 23.96 10.62
N ALA A 115 10.41 24.91 11.52
CA ALA A 115 9.09 25.48 11.75
C ALA A 115 8.88 26.70 10.85
N GLU A 116 7.85 26.65 10.01
CA GLU A 116 7.44 27.72 9.09
C GLU A 116 6.19 28.44 9.62
N PRO A 117 6.29 29.73 9.97
CA PRO A 117 5.12 30.53 10.31
C PRO A 117 4.11 30.60 9.17
N GLY A 118 2.83 30.42 9.47
CA GLY A 118 1.74 30.46 8.47
C GLY A 118 1.47 29.15 7.74
N ARG A 119 2.44 28.23 7.66
CA ARG A 119 2.21 26.87 7.15
C ARG A 119 1.34 26.07 8.11
N LYS A 120 0.43 25.28 7.56
CA LYS A 120 -0.36 24.30 8.33
C LYS A 120 0.24 22.91 8.13
N THR A 121 0.67 22.27 9.20
CA THR A 121 1.19 20.89 9.19
C THR A 121 0.13 19.95 8.63
N ARG A 122 0.54 19.03 7.76
CA ARG A 122 -0.37 18.09 7.11
C ARG A 122 -0.92 17.07 8.11
N VAL A 123 -2.23 16.86 8.09
CA VAL A 123 -2.93 15.87 8.92
C VAL A 123 -3.83 15.04 8.02
N LYS A 124 -3.71 13.72 8.10
CA LYS A 124 -4.55 12.75 7.39
C LYS A 124 -5.42 12.02 8.43
N GLU A 125 -6.66 12.49 8.58
CA GLU A 125 -7.60 12.02 9.59
C GLU A 125 -8.53 10.96 9.00
N ARG A 126 -8.55 9.76 9.56
CA ARG A 126 -9.32 8.61 9.11
C ARG A 126 -10.40 8.31 10.15
N LEU A 127 -11.66 8.38 9.74
CA LEU A 127 -12.81 7.98 10.54
C LEU A 127 -13.01 6.48 10.39
N VAL A 128 -12.89 5.74 11.50
CA VAL A 128 -12.98 4.28 11.53
C VAL A 128 -14.15 3.86 12.39
N VAL A 129 -15.10 3.11 11.82
CA VAL A 129 -16.29 2.60 12.51
C VAL A 129 -16.32 1.09 12.41
N ARG A 130 -16.38 0.39 13.56
CA ARG A 130 -16.38 -1.08 13.64
C ARG A 130 -15.29 -1.73 12.75
N GLY A 131 -14.08 -1.17 12.80
CA GLY A 131 -12.93 -1.65 12.03
C GLY A 131 -12.92 -1.29 10.54
N GLN A 132 -13.88 -0.51 10.04
CA GLN A 132 -13.91 -0.07 8.65
C GLN A 132 -13.66 1.43 8.51
N HIS A 133 -12.86 1.80 7.52
CA HIS A 133 -12.65 3.19 7.14
C HIS A 133 -13.89 3.74 6.45
N LEU A 134 -14.52 4.74 7.08
CA LEU A 134 -15.72 5.38 6.56
C LEU A 134 -15.39 6.63 5.73
N ALA A 135 -14.46 7.45 6.21
CA ALA A 135 -14.05 8.68 5.55
C ALA A 135 -12.59 9.03 5.87
N ARG A 136 -11.95 9.80 4.98
CA ARG A 136 -10.64 10.42 5.22
C ARG A 136 -10.72 11.92 4.97
N PHE A 137 -10.19 12.69 5.91
CA PHE A 137 -10.08 14.14 5.83
C PHE A 137 -8.61 14.53 5.78
N ASP A 138 -8.25 15.21 4.70
CA ASP A 138 -6.90 15.66 4.44
C ASP A 138 -6.82 17.17 4.71
N ARG A 139 -6.08 17.57 5.74
CA ARG A 139 -5.97 18.97 6.20
C ARG A 139 -4.53 19.44 6.16
N GLY A 140 -4.33 20.75 6.03
CA GLY A 140 -2.99 21.36 6.01
C GLY A 140 -2.48 21.64 4.60
N ALA A 141 -1.30 22.24 4.52
CA ALA A 141 -0.73 22.75 3.28
C ALA A 141 -0.18 21.63 2.38
N ARG A 142 -0.36 21.79 1.07
CA ARG A 142 0.35 21.06 -0.01
C ARG A 142 1.30 21.97 -0.80
N THR A 143 1.33 23.25 -0.43
CA THR A 143 2.11 24.26 -1.14
C THR A 143 3.59 24.07 -0.85
N ALA A 144 4.42 24.47 -1.82
CA ALA A 144 5.86 24.56 -1.63
C ALA A 144 6.19 25.36 -0.36
N VAL A 145 7.22 24.91 0.35
CA VAL A 145 7.79 25.64 1.48
C VAL A 145 8.43 26.94 1.01
N SER A 146 8.56 27.91 1.92
CA SER A 146 9.22 29.18 1.59
C SER A 146 10.72 28.99 1.34
N LEU A 147 11.30 29.89 0.53
CA LEU A 147 12.75 29.90 0.28
C LEU A 147 13.58 30.04 1.58
N ASP A 148 13.04 30.74 2.59
CA ASP A 148 13.65 30.84 3.92
C ASP A 148 13.70 29.48 4.62
N SER A 149 12.58 28.76 4.67
CA SER A 149 12.53 27.41 5.26
C SER A 149 13.45 26.44 4.55
N GLU A 150 13.54 26.50 3.22
CA GLU A 150 14.49 25.71 2.44
C GLU A 150 15.94 26.06 2.79
N ASN A 151 16.29 27.34 2.90
CA ASN A 151 17.65 27.75 3.28
C ASN A 151 18.01 27.27 4.70
N ARG A 152 17.09 27.40 5.64
CA ARG A 152 17.26 26.91 7.03
C ARG A 152 17.39 25.39 7.08
N LEU A 153 16.66 24.67 6.22
CA LEU A 153 16.81 23.22 6.05
C LEU A 153 18.20 22.89 5.52
N PHE A 154 18.70 23.62 4.53
CA PHE A 154 20.05 23.43 3.97
C PHE A 154 21.14 23.64 5.02
N GLU A 155 21.08 24.74 5.77
CA GLU A 155 22.03 25.06 6.83
C GLU A 155 22.04 23.99 7.92
N ALA A 156 20.85 23.58 8.36
CA ALA A 156 20.73 22.60 9.42
C ALA A 156 21.16 21.19 8.98
N VAL A 157 20.91 20.80 7.71
CA VAL A 157 21.45 19.55 7.13
C VAL A 157 22.97 19.62 6.96
N GLN A 158 23.53 20.77 6.56
CA GLN A 158 24.98 20.95 6.43
C GLN A 158 25.74 20.86 7.75
N ALA A 159 25.08 21.25 8.85
CA ALA A 159 25.65 21.18 10.19
C ALA A 159 25.63 19.77 10.80
N LEU A 160 24.98 18.80 10.14
CA LEU A 160 24.97 17.42 10.62
C LEU A 160 26.37 16.80 10.52
N GLU A 161 26.71 16.03 11.55
CA GLU A 161 27.90 15.17 11.58
C GLU A 161 27.76 14.00 10.58
N SER A 162 28.65 13.02 10.65
CA SER A 162 28.67 11.86 9.74
C SER A 162 27.30 11.21 9.61
N ILE A 163 26.83 11.07 8.36
CA ILE A 163 25.60 10.37 7.99
C ILE A 163 25.98 9.23 7.05
N ASP A 164 25.47 8.04 7.31
CA ASP A 164 25.74 6.85 6.51
C ASP A 164 24.79 6.72 5.31
N ALA A 165 23.58 7.27 5.39
CA ALA A 165 22.60 7.28 4.30
C ALA A 165 21.58 8.41 4.43
N VAL A 166 21.09 8.88 3.28
CA VAL A 166 19.94 9.80 3.18
C VAL A 166 18.76 9.05 2.60
N LEU A 167 17.62 9.08 3.28
CA LEU A 167 16.35 8.58 2.76
C LEU A 167 15.47 9.77 2.41
N VAL A 168 15.03 9.83 1.16
CA VAL A 168 14.11 10.83 0.62
C VAL A 168 12.73 10.19 0.53
N CYS A 169 11.73 10.78 1.19
CA CYS A 169 10.35 10.30 1.17
C CYS A 169 9.45 11.40 0.58
N ASP A 170 9.14 11.28 -0.71
CA ASP A 170 8.31 12.26 -1.43
C ASP A 170 6.84 11.85 -1.38
N HIS A 171 6.00 12.72 -0.81
CA HIS A 171 4.55 12.54 -0.84
C HIS A 171 3.84 13.75 -1.43
N ARG A 172 4.59 14.63 -2.13
CA ARG A 172 4.09 15.84 -2.78
C ARG A 172 3.28 16.73 -1.83
N GLU A 173 3.74 16.87 -0.58
CA GLU A 173 3.18 17.81 0.41
C GLU A 173 3.95 19.14 0.45
N GLY A 174 4.99 19.28 -0.37
CA GLY A 174 5.64 20.55 -0.71
C GLY A 174 6.98 20.82 -0.03
N VAL A 175 7.52 19.88 0.76
CA VAL A 175 8.87 20.00 1.33
C VAL A 175 9.95 19.77 0.27
N LEU A 176 9.76 18.76 -0.59
CA LEU A 176 10.74 18.36 -1.59
C LEU A 176 10.55 19.11 -2.91
N SER A 177 10.80 20.43 -2.88
CA SER A 177 10.87 21.21 -4.11
C SER A 177 12.04 20.76 -4.99
N ARG A 178 12.00 21.11 -6.28
CA ARG A 178 13.14 20.91 -7.19
C ARG A 178 14.45 21.50 -6.63
N ARG A 179 14.38 22.68 -5.99
CA ARG A 179 15.56 23.31 -5.36
C ARG A 179 16.11 22.47 -4.21
N VAL A 180 15.23 21.94 -3.36
CA VAL A 180 15.61 21.07 -2.24
C VAL A 180 16.24 19.78 -2.75
N MET A 181 15.62 19.13 -3.73
CA MET A 181 16.10 17.88 -4.33
C MET A 181 17.46 18.04 -5.00
N GLU A 182 17.63 19.05 -5.86
CA GLU A 182 18.89 19.32 -6.55
C GLU A 182 20.01 19.71 -5.58
N TRP A 183 19.68 20.43 -4.50
CA TRP A 183 20.64 20.75 -3.45
C TRP A 183 21.05 19.50 -2.66
N LEU A 184 20.09 18.68 -2.25
CA LEU A 184 20.31 17.48 -1.44
C LEU A 184 21.14 16.44 -2.20
N MET A 185 20.77 16.14 -3.44
CA MET A 185 21.52 15.22 -4.31
C MET A 185 22.96 15.67 -4.48
N ARG A 186 23.19 16.97 -4.75
CA ARG A 186 24.56 17.52 -4.85
C ARG A 186 25.32 17.49 -3.52
N TRP A 187 24.63 17.70 -2.39
CA TRP A 187 25.25 17.69 -1.07
C TRP A 187 25.69 16.28 -0.66
N ALA A 188 24.84 15.29 -0.89
CA ALA A 188 25.09 13.89 -0.55
C ALA A 188 26.12 13.25 -1.49
N ASN A 189 25.95 13.40 -2.81
CA ASN A 189 26.84 12.79 -3.80
C ASN A 189 28.29 13.32 -3.71
N ARG A 190 28.49 14.61 -3.41
CA ARG A 190 29.85 15.15 -3.16
C ARG A 190 30.54 14.54 -1.94
N ARG A 191 29.78 13.99 -1.01
CA ARG A 191 30.27 13.32 0.21
C ARG A 191 30.32 11.80 0.06
N GLY A 192 29.87 11.26 -1.08
CA GLY A 192 29.71 9.81 -1.27
C GLY A 192 28.64 9.19 -0.38
N ILE A 193 27.68 9.98 0.13
CA ILE A 193 26.59 9.47 0.96
C ILE A 193 25.50 8.90 0.04
N PRO A 194 25.10 7.63 0.18
CA PRO A 194 24.06 7.05 -0.64
C PRO A 194 22.71 7.72 -0.37
N VAL A 195 21.96 8.00 -1.45
CA VAL A 195 20.62 8.59 -1.41
C VAL A 195 19.62 7.56 -1.90
N LEU A 196 18.70 7.16 -1.01
CA LEU A 196 17.63 6.23 -1.32
C LEU A 196 16.34 7.02 -1.42
N VAL A 197 15.55 6.80 -2.46
CA VAL A 197 14.36 7.59 -2.77
C VAL A 197 13.12 6.73 -2.81
N ASP A 198 12.09 7.13 -2.07
CA ASP A 198 10.70 6.72 -2.26
C ASP A 198 9.98 7.85 -3.04
N PRO A 199 9.76 7.68 -4.35
CA PRO A 199 9.32 8.76 -5.23
C PRO A 199 7.80 8.91 -5.24
N GLU A 200 7.31 10.04 -5.73
CA GLU A 200 5.89 10.27 -5.99
C GLU A 200 5.73 11.25 -7.16
N GLY A 201 4.63 11.16 -7.91
CA GLY A 201 4.37 12.02 -9.08
C GLY A 201 4.90 11.47 -10.40
N ASP A 202 5.24 12.37 -11.32
CA ASP A 202 5.44 12.10 -12.76
C ASP A 202 6.83 12.51 -13.28
N ASP A 203 7.51 13.45 -12.61
CA ASP A 203 8.84 13.92 -12.99
C ASP A 203 9.97 13.12 -12.33
N VAL A 204 10.39 12.03 -12.97
CA VAL A 204 11.51 11.19 -12.51
C VAL A 204 12.86 11.92 -12.49
N THR A 205 13.01 13.02 -13.24
CA THR A 205 14.27 13.77 -13.31
C THR A 205 14.62 14.47 -12.00
N LEU A 206 13.64 14.68 -11.12
CA LEU A 206 13.84 15.19 -9.76
C LEU A 206 14.76 14.29 -8.92
N TYR A 207 14.83 13.01 -9.26
CA TYR A 207 15.56 11.99 -8.51
C TYR A 207 16.92 11.65 -9.14
N ARG A 208 17.41 12.47 -10.08
CA ARG A 208 18.72 12.27 -10.70
C ARG A 208 19.86 12.34 -9.66
N GLY A 209 20.72 11.33 -9.67
CA GLY A 209 21.80 11.14 -8.73
C GLY A 209 21.42 10.31 -7.51
N ALA A 210 20.23 9.71 -7.47
CA ALA A 210 19.88 8.73 -6.45
C ALA A 210 20.77 7.49 -6.54
N THR A 211 21.02 6.83 -5.40
CA THR A 211 21.66 5.51 -5.34
C THR A 211 20.63 4.39 -5.52
N LEU A 212 19.43 4.60 -4.96
CA LEU A 212 18.31 3.67 -5.07
C LEU A 212 17.01 4.45 -5.31
N ILE A 213 16.14 3.93 -6.17
CA ILE A 213 14.75 4.40 -6.30
C ILE A 213 13.77 3.25 -6.07
N LYS A 214 12.73 3.50 -5.25
CA LYS A 214 11.73 2.50 -4.86
C LYS A 214 10.29 2.91 -5.21
N PRO A 215 9.88 2.92 -6.48
CA PRO A 215 8.47 3.17 -6.81
C PRO A 215 7.57 1.95 -6.53
N ASN A 216 6.26 2.15 -6.43
CA ASN A 216 5.26 1.12 -6.69
C ASN A 216 4.89 1.03 -8.17
N ARG A 217 4.12 0.02 -8.59
CA ARG A 217 3.68 -0.16 -9.98
C ARG A 217 3.05 1.11 -10.57
N GLU A 218 2.17 1.77 -9.81
CA GLU A 218 1.46 2.96 -10.29
C GLU A 218 2.41 4.16 -10.45
N GLU A 219 3.33 4.34 -9.50
CA GLU A 219 4.40 5.35 -9.58
C GLU A 219 5.35 5.05 -10.74
N THR A 220 5.74 3.79 -10.95
CA THR A 220 6.54 3.38 -12.11
C THR A 220 5.84 3.79 -13.39
N LEU A 221 4.57 3.45 -13.55
CA LEU A 221 3.78 3.85 -14.72
C LEU A 221 3.76 5.37 -14.90
N ARG A 222 3.57 6.15 -13.82
CA ARG A 222 3.59 7.63 -13.91
C ARG A 222 4.95 8.20 -14.27
N LEU A 223 6.04 7.61 -13.76
CA LEU A 223 7.41 8.09 -13.92
C LEU A 223 8.03 7.68 -15.26
N THR A 224 7.67 6.52 -15.80
CA THR A 224 8.28 5.95 -17.02
C THR A 224 7.32 5.83 -18.20
N GLY A 225 6.01 5.86 -17.95
CA GLY A 225 4.99 5.52 -18.95
C GLY A 225 4.82 4.01 -19.20
N ILE A 226 5.47 3.15 -18.40
CA ILE A 226 5.51 1.69 -18.59
C ILE A 226 4.78 1.00 -17.44
N ASP A 227 3.73 0.23 -17.75
CA ASP A 227 3.04 -0.62 -16.79
C ASP A 227 3.72 -2.01 -16.72
N VAL A 228 4.12 -2.44 -15.53
CA VAL A 228 4.96 -3.63 -15.29
C VAL A 228 4.10 -4.89 -15.25
N ILE A 229 3.51 -5.30 -16.37
CA ILE A 229 2.58 -6.43 -16.43
C ILE A 229 3.24 -7.81 -16.61
N ASP A 230 4.51 -7.83 -17.02
CA ASP A 230 5.30 -9.03 -17.30
C ASP A 230 6.81 -8.76 -17.13
N GLU A 231 7.64 -9.77 -17.41
CA GLU A 231 9.10 -9.68 -17.30
C GLU A 231 9.68 -8.62 -18.27
N ALA A 232 9.21 -8.57 -19.51
CA ALA A 232 9.74 -7.67 -20.52
C ALA A 232 9.45 -6.19 -20.19
N SER A 233 8.22 -5.88 -19.77
CA SER A 233 7.84 -4.55 -19.29
C SER A 233 8.54 -4.20 -17.98
N GLY A 234 8.81 -5.18 -17.11
CA GLY A 234 9.61 -5.01 -15.91
C GLY A 234 11.05 -4.58 -16.21
N ASP A 235 11.73 -5.29 -17.11
CA ASP A 235 13.09 -4.93 -17.51
C ASP A 235 13.16 -3.55 -18.17
N ALA A 236 12.20 -3.23 -19.05
CA ALA A 236 12.14 -1.92 -19.69
C ALA A 236 11.89 -0.78 -18.67
N ALA A 237 11.03 -1.02 -17.67
CA ALA A 237 10.79 -0.06 -16.60
C ALA A 237 12.02 0.15 -15.72
N VAL A 238 12.76 -0.92 -15.41
CA VAL A 238 14.03 -0.84 -14.66
C VAL A 238 15.06 -0.03 -15.44
N GLU A 239 15.26 -0.33 -16.72
CA GLU A 239 16.19 0.39 -17.60
C GLU A 239 15.84 1.88 -17.65
N ALA A 240 14.57 2.22 -17.89
CA ALA A 240 14.09 3.60 -17.93
C ALA A 240 14.33 4.36 -16.61
N LEU A 241 14.15 3.70 -15.46
CA LEU A 241 14.43 4.29 -14.15
C LEU A 241 15.93 4.51 -13.96
N GLN A 242 16.78 3.54 -14.31
CA GLN A 242 18.23 3.65 -14.19
C GLN A 242 18.80 4.75 -15.09
N GLU A 243 18.37 4.83 -16.35
CA GLU A 243 18.86 5.85 -17.28
C GLU A 243 18.52 7.28 -16.83
N GLN A 244 17.30 7.49 -16.33
CA GLN A 244 16.81 8.82 -15.99
C GLN A 244 17.30 9.30 -14.62
N THR A 245 17.48 8.38 -13.67
CA THR A 245 17.90 8.69 -12.30
C THR A 245 19.41 8.49 -12.08
N GLY A 246 20.06 7.61 -12.82
CA GLY A 246 21.41 7.12 -12.52
C GLY A 246 21.47 6.16 -11.34
N ALA A 247 20.33 5.65 -10.85
CA ALA A 247 20.28 4.76 -9.71
C ALA A 247 21.00 3.44 -9.99
N ARG A 248 21.86 3.04 -9.05
CA ARG A 248 22.48 1.72 -9.07
C ARG A 248 21.46 0.62 -8.77
N TYR A 249 20.55 0.91 -7.84
CA TYR A 249 19.54 -0.04 -7.39
C TYR A 249 18.13 0.45 -7.74
N VAL A 250 17.28 -0.45 -8.21
CA VAL A 250 15.86 -0.18 -8.44
C VAL A 250 15.06 -1.23 -7.68
N LEU A 251 14.00 -0.82 -6.99
CA LEU A 251 13.07 -1.74 -6.34
C LEU A 251 11.62 -1.32 -6.61
N ILE A 252 10.93 -2.06 -7.46
CA ILE A 252 9.53 -1.82 -7.80
C ILE A 252 8.66 -2.71 -6.91
N THR A 253 7.74 -2.11 -6.16
CA THR A 253 6.71 -2.86 -5.42
C THR A 253 5.51 -3.15 -6.33
N LEU A 254 5.07 -4.40 -6.39
CA LEU A 254 4.05 -4.92 -7.32
C LEU A 254 2.82 -5.49 -6.58
N ASP A 255 2.50 -4.93 -5.41
CA ASP A 255 1.41 -5.37 -4.54
C ASP A 255 1.44 -6.88 -4.28
N GLU A 256 0.37 -7.60 -4.63
CA GLU A 256 0.25 -9.05 -4.44
C GLU A 256 1.24 -9.86 -5.27
N ALA A 257 1.76 -9.30 -6.37
CA ALA A 257 2.79 -9.94 -7.19
C ALA A 257 4.19 -9.88 -6.55
N GLY A 258 4.35 -9.13 -5.45
CA GLY A 258 5.58 -9.04 -4.69
C GLY A 258 6.47 -7.87 -5.11
N LEU A 259 7.76 -8.13 -5.33
CA LEU A 259 8.78 -7.12 -5.60
C LEU A 259 9.55 -7.47 -6.88
N LEU A 260 9.91 -6.47 -7.68
CA LEU A 260 10.91 -6.57 -8.74
C LEU A 260 12.10 -5.70 -8.35
N ALA A 261 13.27 -6.29 -8.21
CA ALA A 261 14.48 -5.63 -7.75
C ALA A 261 15.60 -5.77 -8.79
N HIS A 262 16.41 -4.74 -8.92
CA HIS A 262 17.57 -4.74 -9.79
C HIS A 262 18.78 -4.14 -9.07
N GLY A 263 19.88 -4.90 -9.05
CA GLY A 263 21.20 -4.43 -8.63
C GLY A 263 22.24 -4.81 -9.67
N ASP A 264 23.07 -5.81 -9.39
CA ASP A 264 23.97 -6.35 -10.42
C ASP A 264 23.21 -7.23 -11.45
N ARG A 265 22.02 -7.71 -11.07
CA ARG A 265 21.06 -8.47 -11.89
C ARG A 265 19.63 -8.21 -11.41
N SER A 266 18.66 -8.39 -12.30
CA SER A 266 17.22 -8.37 -11.95
C SER A 266 16.81 -9.63 -11.20
N PHE A 267 15.91 -9.49 -10.23
CA PHE A 267 15.26 -10.59 -9.52
C PHE A 267 13.91 -10.18 -8.97
N GLN A 268 13.03 -11.16 -8.71
CA GLN A 268 11.72 -10.91 -8.13
C GLN A 268 11.59 -11.56 -6.76
N ILE A 269 10.91 -10.94 -5.81
CA ILE A 269 10.55 -11.57 -4.53
C ILE A 269 9.03 -11.74 -4.50
N PRO A 270 8.48 -12.96 -4.40
CA PRO A 270 7.04 -13.12 -4.25
C PRO A 270 6.56 -12.54 -2.90
N THR A 271 5.27 -12.25 -2.79
CA THR A 271 4.73 -11.81 -1.49
C THR A 271 4.95 -12.88 -0.42
N LEU A 272 5.49 -12.46 0.73
CA LEU A 272 5.72 -13.33 1.89
C LEU A 272 4.55 -13.28 2.89
N ALA A 273 3.62 -12.34 2.70
CA ALA A 273 2.48 -12.15 3.57
C ALA A 273 1.46 -13.28 3.37
N LYS A 274 1.22 -14.05 4.43
CA LYS A 274 0.20 -15.13 4.42
C LYS A 274 -1.18 -14.62 4.85
N GLU A 275 -1.21 -13.63 5.72
CA GLU A 275 -2.43 -12.98 6.21
C GLU A 275 -2.23 -11.47 6.15
N VAL A 276 -3.13 -10.77 5.43
CA VAL A 276 -3.12 -9.32 5.35
C VAL A 276 -4.22 -8.78 6.26
N ARG A 277 -3.83 -8.07 7.31
CA ARG A 277 -4.77 -7.39 8.22
C ARG A 277 -4.86 -5.90 7.91
N GLU A 278 -3.72 -5.28 7.67
CA GLU A 278 -3.60 -3.85 7.41
C GLU A 278 -2.45 -3.64 6.42
N VAL A 279 -2.64 -2.82 5.39
CA VAL A 279 -1.60 -2.54 4.38
C VAL A 279 -0.86 -1.24 4.67
N SER A 280 -1.46 -0.38 5.51
CA SER A 280 -0.92 0.94 5.83
C SER A 280 0.48 0.85 6.46
N GLY A 281 1.48 1.45 5.81
CA GLY A 281 2.85 1.57 6.33
C GLY A 281 3.79 0.40 5.98
N ALA A 282 3.32 -0.60 5.22
CA ALA A 282 4.16 -1.70 4.76
C ALA A 282 5.30 -1.23 3.84
N GLY A 283 5.01 -0.28 2.95
CA GLY A 283 6.01 0.36 2.08
C GLY A 283 7.10 1.09 2.87
N ASP A 284 6.72 1.83 3.91
CA ASP A 284 7.67 2.55 4.78
C ASP A 284 8.56 1.57 5.55
N THR A 285 7.99 0.46 6.03
CA THR A 285 8.72 -0.61 6.73
C THR A 285 9.73 -1.28 5.80
N LEU A 286 9.29 -1.61 4.59
CA LEU A 286 10.13 -2.17 3.54
C LEU A 286 11.28 -1.22 3.21
N PHE A 287 10.99 0.06 3.00
CA PHE A 287 11.99 1.06 2.64
C PHE A 287 13.02 1.29 3.74
N ALA A 288 12.57 1.44 5.00
CA ALA A 288 13.44 1.57 6.16
C ALA A 288 14.35 0.35 6.34
N THR A 289 13.80 -0.86 6.22
CA THR A 289 14.56 -2.11 6.40
C THR A 289 15.55 -2.34 5.27
N LEU A 290 15.18 -2.01 4.03
CA LEU A 290 16.09 -2.08 2.89
C LEU A 290 17.28 -1.13 3.09
N ALA A 291 17.02 0.10 3.50
CA ALA A 291 18.06 1.09 3.78
C ALA A 291 19.01 0.61 4.88
N PHE A 292 18.45 0.06 5.96
CA PHE A 292 19.24 -0.55 7.03
C PHE A 292 20.13 -1.69 6.51
N GLY A 293 19.56 -2.64 5.74
CA GLY A 293 20.31 -3.78 5.22
C GLY A 293 21.48 -3.37 4.32
N ILE A 294 21.26 -2.41 3.42
CA ILE A 294 22.30 -1.88 2.54
C ILE A 294 23.41 -1.22 3.35
N ALA A 295 23.07 -0.35 4.30
CA ALA A 295 24.08 0.34 5.12
C ALA A 295 24.81 -0.58 6.11
N ALA A 296 24.15 -1.68 6.52
CA ALA A 296 24.77 -2.74 7.30
C ALA A 296 25.74 -3.62 6.48
N GLY A 297 25.87 -3.37 5.17
CA GLY A 297 26.80 -4.06 4.29
C GLY A 297 26.26 -5.37 3.71
N LEU A 298 24.95 -5.60 3.76
CA LEU A 298 24.36 -6.76 3.10
C LEU A 298 24.42 -6.61 1.58
N PRO A 299 24.62 -7.72 0.83
CA PRO A 299 24.33 -7.75 -0.59
C PRO A 299 22.90 -7.25 -0.84
N PHE A 300 22.70 -6.49 -1.93
CA PHE A 300 21.41 -5.87 -2.22
C PHE A 300 20.25 -6.88 -2.22
N GLN A 301 20.49 -8.08 -2.76
CA GLN A 301 19.53 -9.17 -2.73
C GLN A 301 19.08 -9.55 -1.32
N HIS A 302 20.02 -9.79 -0.40
CA HIS A 302 19.71 -10.14 0.99
C HIS A 302 19.06 -8.97 1.75
N ALA A 303 19.42 -7.73 1.43
CA ALA A 303 18.76 -6.55 1.99
C ALA A 303 17.29 -6.48 1.55
N THR A 304 16.99 -6.80 0.28
CA THR A 304 15.63 -6.84 -0.25
C THR A 304 14.82 -8.00 0.34
N GLU A 305 15.41 -9.18 0.51
CA GLU A 305 14.77 -10.33 1.17
C GLU A 305 14.38 -10.00 2.62
N LEU A 306 15.31 -9.39 3.37
CA LEU A 306 15.07 -8.92 4.74
C LEU A 306 13.93 -7.88 4.78
N ALA A 307 13.95 -6.93 3.84
CA ALA A 307 12.93 -5.89 3.73
C ALA A 307 11.54 -6.44 3.37
N ALA A 308 11.47 -7.44 2.49
CA ALA A 308 10.24 -8.12 2.13
C ALA A 308 9.64 -8.87 3.32
N ALA A 309 10.48 -9.52 4.13
CA ALA A 309 10.03 -10.20 5.33
C ALA A 309 9.54 -9.22 6.40
N ALA A 310 10.23 -8.08 6.58
CA ALA A 310 9.75 -7.00 7.43
C ALA A 310 8.37 -6.51 6.98
N ALA A 311 8.19 -6.21 5.69
CA ALA A 311 6.90 -5.79 5.16
C ALA A 311 5.79 -6.82 5.44
N ALA A 312 6.08 -8.11 5.26
CA ALA A 312 5.13 -9.20 5.50
C ALA A 312 4.72 -9.34 6.98
N ILE A 313 5.64 -9.08 7.92
CA ILE A 313 5.30 -9.02 9.35
C ILE A 313 4.44 -7.79 9.63
N ALA A 314 4.80 -6.63 9.09
CA ALA A 314 4.07 -5.38 9.34
C ALA A 314 2.61 -5.48 8.89
N VAL A 315 2.33 -6.07 7.72
CA VAL A 315 0.95 -6.21 7.23
C VAL A 315 0.08 -7.16 8.04
N SER A 316 0.70 -8.00 8.88
CA SER A 316 0.00 -8.90 9.80
C SER A 316 -0.33 -8.25 11.14
N GLN A 317 0.25 -7.08 11.44
CA GLN A 317 0.05 -6.32 12.67
C GLN A 317 -0.99 -5.21 12.48
N PRO A 318 -1.73 -4.81 13.53
CA PRO A 318 -2.71 -3.74 13.43
C PRO A 318 -2.04 -2.35 13.38
N GLY A 319 -2.54 -1.46 12.51
CA GLY A 319 -2.14 -0.06 12.44
C GLY A 319 -0.71 0.17 11.91
N LEU A 320 -0.15 1.35 12.16
CA LEU A 320 1.22 1.73 11.78
C LEU A 320 2.25 1.14 12.75
N SER A 321 2.28 -0.18 12.85
CA SER A 321 3.21 -0.89 13.72
C SER A 321 4.63 -0.84 13.12
N THR A 322 5.62 -0.65 13.98
CA THR A 322 7.05 -0.69 13.61
C THR A 322 7.65 -2.02 14.02
N ILE A 323 8.62 -2.51 13.26
CA ILE A 323 9.28 -3.78 13.55
C ILE A 323 10.62 -3.55 14.23
N THR A 324 10.85 -4.27 15.33
CA THR A 324 12.11 -4.26 16.05
C THR A 324 13.14 -5.20 15.43
N LEU A 325 14.42 -4.95 15.71
CA LEU A 325 15.51 -5.83 15.27
C LEU A 325 15.31 -7.29 15.74
N GLN A 326 14.79 -7.47 16.96
CA GLN A 326 14.54 -8.81 17.52
C GLN A 326 13.42 -9.54 16.77
N GLU A 327 12.32 -8.86 16.45
CA GLU A 327 11.23 -9.46 15.67
C GLU A 327 11.70 -9.87 14.27
N LEU A 328 12.60 -9.11 13.64
CA LEU A 328 13.23 -9.53 12.39
C LEU A 328 14.11 -10.76 12.59
N LEU A 329 14.98 -10.78 13.60
CA LEU A 329 15.82 -11.94 13.92
C LEU A 329 14.99 -13.21 14.15
N ASP A 330 13.89 -13.10 14.87
CA ASP A 330 12.98 -14.22 15.14
C ASP A 330 12.27 -14.71 13.87
N ALA A 331 12.12 -13.83 12.87
CA ALA A 331 11.52 -14.14 11.58
C ALA A 331 12.51 -14.70 10.55
N VAL A 332 13.82 -14.38 10.64
CA VAL A 332 14.86 -14.84 9.70
C VAL A 332 14.84 -16.36 9.48
N PRO A 333 14.77 -17.23 10.52
CA PRO A 333 14.71 -18.68 10.34
C PRO A 333 13.47 -19.17 9.56
N ARG A 334 12.46 -18.32 9.42
CA ARG A 334 11.18 -18.61 8.76
C ARG A 334 11.08 -17.97 7.38
N MET A 335 12.11 -17.23 6.94
CA MET A 335 12.13 -16.59 5.62
C MET A 335 12.27 -17.66 4.54
N PRO A 336 11.48 -17.59 3.45
CA PRO A 336 11.68 -18.46 2.31
C PRO A 336 13.00 -18.09 1.63
N LEU A 337 13.87 -19.06 1.73
CA LEU A 337 15.28 -19.03 1.48
C LEU A 337 15.61 -19.03 -0.04
N SER A 338 14.97 -18.28 -0.95
CA SER A 338 15.10 -18.66 -2.36
C SER A 338 14.91 -17.59 -3.42
N LEU A 339 15.97 -16.88 -3.82
CA LEU A 339 15.96 -16.08 -5.05
C LEU A 339 17.34 -16.05 -5.76
N VAL A 340 17.32 -16.10 -7.10
CA VAL A 340 18.28 -15.51 -8.07
C VAL A 340 19.17 -16.43 -8.97
N CYS A 341 18.70 -16.54 -10.24
CA CYS A 341 19.32 -16.65 -11.61
C CYS A 341 20.16 -17.90 -12.01
N THR A 342 20.26 -18.38 -13.27
CA THR A 342 20.17 -17.79 -14.65
C THR A 342 19.69 -18.83 -15.70
N GLY A 343 18.98 -18.37 -16.76
CA GLY A 343 19.30 -18.69 -18.16
C GLY A 343 19.01 -20.09 -18.77
N SER A 344 18.04 -20.09 -19.68
CA SER A 344 17.96 -20.83 -20.96
C SER A 344 17.11 -22.13 -21.06
N LYS A 345 16.22 -22.04 -22.07
CA LYS A 345 15.55 -23.07 -22.89
C LYS A 345 14.21 -23.67 -22.39
N SER A 346 13.18 -23.31 -23.15
CA SER A 346 11.89 -23.99 -23.40
C SER A 346 12.07 -25.49 -23.70
N PRO A 347 11.03 -26.36 -23.59
CA PRO A 347 9.87 -26.29 -24.50
C PRO A 347 8.48 -26.65 -23.91
N GLU A 348 7.45 -26.12 -24.60
CA GLU A 348 6.13 -26.67 -24.98
C GLU A 348 5.45 -27.79 -24.14
N ALA A 349 4.16 -27.59 -23.83
CA ALA A 349 3.15 -28.66 -23.88
C ALA A 349 1.71 -28.11 -23.97
N GLU A 350 0.88 -28.86 -24.70
CA GLU A 350 -0.46 -28.59 -25.20
C GLU A 350 -1.62 -28.66 -24.16
N ALA A 351 -2.70 -27.97 -24.55
CA ALA A 351 -4.12 -28.28 -24.42
C ALA A 351 -4.65 -29.25 -23.34
N ASP A 352 -5.69 -28.81 -22.62
CA ASP A 352 -6.92 -29.62 -22.57
C ASP A 352 -8.18 -28.76 -22.36
N ARG A 353 -9.25 -29.12 -23.08
CA ARG A 353 -10.58 -28.52 -23.03
C ARG A 353 -11.54 -29.58 -22.51
N ASP A 354 -11.95 -29.47 -21.25
CA ASP A 354 -13.01 -30.31 -20.71
C ASP A 354 -14.39 -29.68 -20.88
N THR A 355 -15.22 -30.42 -21.62
CA THR A 355 -16.66 -30.26 -21.81
C THR A 355 -17.42 -30.80 -20.61
N ALA A 356 -18.42 -30.06 -20.13
CA ALA A 356 -19.37 -30.56 -19.13
C ALA A 356 -20.76 -30.69 -19.74
N THR A 357 -21.25 -31.92 -19.65
CA THR A 357 -22.49 -32.50 -20.18
C THR A 357 -23.74 -31.90 -19.53
N VAL A 358 -24.76 -31.59 -20.34
CA VAL A 358 -26.11 -31.21 -19.88
C VAL A 358 -26.96 -32.47 -19.73
N GLY A 359 -27.41 -32.75 -18.50
CA GLY A 359 -28.42 -33.75 -18.21
C GLY A 359 -29.83 -33.14 -18.35
N THR A 360 -30.68 -33.79 -19.14
CA THR A 360 -32.11 -33.48 -19.26
C THR A 360 -32.92 -34.25 -18.23
N ALA A 361 -33.89 -33.59 -17.58
CA ALA A 361 -35.02 -34.26 -16.95
C ALA A 361 -36.27 -33.35 -16.95
N ALA A 362 -37.31 -33.91 -17.57
CA ALA A 362 -38.75 -33.64 -17.60
C ALA A 362 -39.39 -32.59 -16.67
N ASP A 363 -40.05 -31.63 -17.33
CA ASP A 363 -41.50 -31.30 -17.29
C ASP A 363 -42.31 -31.57 -16.01
N THR A 364 -42.90 -30.52 -15.41
CA THR A 364 -44.33 -30.48 -15.05
C THR A 364 -44.82 -29.07 -14.66
N ALA A 365 -46.01 -28.76 -15.17
CA ALA A 365 -47.10 -27.92 -14.64
C ALA A 365 -47.01 -26.37 -14.72
N ALA A 366 -48.07 -25.83 -15.34
CA ALA A 366 -48.34 -24.42 -15.59
C ALA A 366 -48.78 -23.64 -14.33
N GLY A 367 -48.28 -22.40 -14.21
CA GLY A 367 -48.72 -21.35 -13.28
C GLY A 367 -48.80 -19.99 -14.01
N PRO A 368 -49.50 -18.99 -13.46
CA PRO A 368 -50.17 -17.93 -14.22
C PRO A 368 -49.21 -16.93 -14.89
N ALA A 369 -49.68 -16.34 -15.98
CA ALA A 369 -48.95 -15.34 -16.77
C ALA A 369 -48.72 -14.04 -15.98
N ALA A 370 -47.56 -13.92 -15.33
CA ALA A 370 -47.04 -12.66 -14.83
C ALA A 370 -46.14 -12.01 -15.90
N GLY A 371 -46.32 -10.71 -16.13
CA GLY A 371 -45.48 -9.90 -17.05
C GLY A 371 -44.00 -9.90 -16.63
N VAL A 372 -43.08 -9.52 -17.53
CA VAL A 372 -41.67 -9.35 -17.11
C VAL A 372 -41.62 -8.09 -16.26
N PRO A 373 -41.05 -8.16 -15.05
CA PRO A 373 -40.96 -7.02 -14.15
C PRO A 373 -40.14 -5.88 -14.78
N ALA A 374 -40.47 -4.65 -14.40
CA ALA A 374 -39.77 -3.47 -14.89
C ALA A 374 -38.34 -3.40 -14.30
N SER A 375 -37.43 -2.70 -14.99
CA SER A 375 -36.06 -2.47 -14.49
C SER A 375 -36.11 -1.76 -13.13
N GLY A 376 -35.39 -2.30 -12.14
CA GLY A 376 -35.35 -1.75 -10.77
C GLY A 376 -36.47 -2.23 -9.85
N GLN A 377 -37.28 -3.21 -10.27
CA GLN A 377 -38.31 -3.80 -9.42
C GLN A 377 -37.73 -4.86 -8.48
N ILE A 378 -38.01 -4.74 -7.17
CA ILE A 378 -37.71 -5.79 -6.19
C ILE A 378 -38.74 -6.92 -6.39
N ILE A 379 -38.25 -8.12 -6.62
CA ILE A 379 -39.05 -9.32 -6.89
C ILE A 379 -38.57 -10.48 -6.00
N THR A 380 -39.43 -11.47 -5.81
CA THR A 380 -39.09 -12.70 -5.10
C THR A 380 -38.19 -13.61 -5.95
N VAL A 381 -37.57 -14.62 -5.31
CA VAL A 381 -36.72 -15.59 -6.01
C VAL A 381 -37.52 -16.37 -7.06
N ASP A 382 -38.72 -16.85 -6.70
CA ASP A 382 -39.60 -17.58 -7.61
C ASP A 382 -40.01 -16.74 -8.83
N GLU A 383 -40.32 -15.45 -8.61
CA GLU A 383 -40.60 -14.52 -9.71
C GLU A 383 -39.36 -14.28 -10.59
N ALA A 384 -38.17 -14.20 -10.00
CA ALA A 384 -36.92 -14.04 -10.73
C ALA A 384 -36.60 -15.28 -11.58
N GLU A 385 -36.85 -16.49 -11.08
CA GLU A 385 -36.68 -17.74 -11.83
C GLU A 385 -37.64 -17.81 -13.02
N LEU A 386 -38.93 -17.54 -12.79
CA LEU A 386 -39.94 -17.49 -13.85
C LEU A 386 -39.60 -16.45 -14.93
N ALA A 387 -39.15 -15.26 -14.52
CA ALA A 387 -38.73 -14.21 -15.43
C ALA A 387 -37.48 -14.60 -16.22
N ALA A 388 -36.48 -15.20 -15.56
CA ALA A 388 -35.25 -15.65 -16.21
C ALA A 388 -35.52 -16.71 -17.27
N ASP A 389 -36.36 -17.69 -16.98
CA ASP A 389 -36.69 -18.77 -17.93
C ASP A 389 -37.48 -18.26 -19.13
N ARG A 390 -38.36 -17.29 -18.92
CA ARG A 390 -39.06 -16.63 -20.03
C ARG A 390 -38.10 -15.85 -20.91
N LEU A 391 -37.24 -15.03 -20.31
CA LEU A 391 -36.25 -14.21 -21.03
C LEU A 391 -35.25 -15.07 -21.81
N ARG A 392 -34.84 -16.22 -21.24
CA ARG A 392 -34.01 -17.22 -21.95
C ARG A 392 -34.74 -17.81 -23.16
N ARG A 393 -36.03 -18.14 -23.03
CA ARG A 393 -36.88 -18.59 -24.16
C ARG A 393 -37.04 -17.51 -25.24
N GLU A 394 -36.99 -16.24 -24.87
CA GLU A 394 -36.96 -15.09 -25.79
C GLU A 394 -35.56 -14.83 -26.39
N GLY A 395 -34.57 -15.69 -26.11
CA GLY A 395 -33.21 -15.59 -26.65
C GLY A 395 -32.32 -14.56 -25.94
N LYS A 396 -32.74 -14.00 -24.80
CA LYS A 396 -31.95 -13.05 -24.02
C LYS A 396 -30.91 -13.77 -23.16
N ARG A 397 -29.74 -13.15 -23.05
CA ARG A 397 -28.68 -13.60 -22.13
C ARG A 397 -28.91 -13.01 -20.75
N VAL A 398 -29.38 -13.84 -19.82
CA VAL A 398 -29.63 -13.46 -18.43
C VAL A 398 -28.36 -13.70 -17.59
N VAL A 399 -27.88 -12.65 -16.94
CA VAL A 399 -26.74 -12.69 -16.00
C VAL A 399 -27.28 -12.63 -14.58
N PHE A 400 -26.78 -13.49 -13.72
CA PHE A 400 -27.07 -13.47 -12.30
C PHE A 400 -25.82 -13.14 -11.50
N THR A 401 -25.98 -12.30 -10.50
CA THR A 401 -24.96 -12.00 -9.50
C THR A 401 -25.64 -11.88 -8.14
N ASN A 402 -24.89 -12.07 -7.06
CA ASN A 402 -25.36 -11.76 -5.73
C ASN A 402 -24.30 -11.02 -4.90
N GLY A 403 -24.75 -10.43 -3.81
CA GLY A 403 -23.84 -9.72 -2.92
C GLY A 403 -24.47 -9.27 -1.62
N CYS A 404 -23.59 -8.91 -0.70
CA CYS A 404 -23.96 -8.33 0.58
C CYS A 404 -24.42 -6.88 0.42
N PHE A 405 -23.76 -6.09 -0.44
CA PHE A 405 -24.10 -4.68 -0.72
C PHE A 405 -24.39 -3.82 0.53
N ASP A 406 -23.58 -3.99 1.58
CA ASP A 406 -23.78 -3.34 2.89
C ASP A 406 -23.46 -1.84 2.85
N LEU A 407 -22.19 -1.48 2.96
CA LEU A 407 -21.73 -0.11 2.69
C LEU A 407 -21.31 -0.03 1.23
N LEU A 408 -22.14 0.59 0.39
CA LEU A 408 -21.83 0.75 -1.02
C LEU A 408 -20.58 1.60 -1.23
N HIS A 409 -19.73 1.14 -2.13
CA HIS A 409 -18.52 1.83 -2.58
C HIS A 409 -18.33 1.54 -4.07
N ARG A 410 -17.42 2.26 -4.72
CA ARG A 410 -17.17 2.17 -6.17
C ARG A 410 -17.02 0.73 -6.68
N GLY A 411 -16.36 -0.14 -5.92
CA GLY A 411 -16.16 -1.55 -6.29
C GLY A 411 -17.48 -2.30 -6.54
N HIS A 412 -18.54 -2.04 -5.78
CA HIS A 412 -19.85 -2.62 -6.05
C HIS A 412 -20.46 -2.08 -7.36
N VAL A 413 -20.28 -0.80 -7.64
CA VAL A 413 -20.75 -0.17 -8.90
C VAL A 413 -20.02 -0.77 -10.10
N ASP A 414 -18.69 -0.86 -10.03
CA ASP A 414 -17.86 -1.42 -11.09
C ASP A 414 -18.18 -2.92 -11.30
N TYR A 415 -18.40 -3.67 -10.22
CA TYR A 415 -18.82 -5.07 -10.25
C TYR A 415 -20.18 -5.28 -10.92
N LEU A 416 -21.18 -4.49 -10.56
CA LEU A 416 -22.52 -4.56 -11.16
C LEU A 416 -22.50 -4.09 -12.62
N ALA A 417 -21.74 -3.04 -12.94
CA ALA A 417 -21.56 -2.57 -14.31
C ALA A 417 -20.86 -3.60 -15.19
N ALA A 418 -19.82 -4.26 -14.68
CA ALA A 418 -19.15 -5.36 -15.37
C ALA A 418 -20.11 -6.54 -15.59
N SER A 419 -20.86 -6.93 -14.56
CA SER A 419 -21.87 -8.00 -14.65
C SER A 419 -22.95 -7.68 -15.68
N ARG A 420 -23.43 -6.43 -15.72
CA ARG A 420 -24.44 -5.97 -16.69
C ARG A 420 -23.97 -6.05 -18.14
N ARG A 421 -22.66 -5.90 -18.41
CA ARG A 421 -22.08 -6.00 -19.76
C ARG A 421 -22.02 -7.43 -20.29
N LEU A 422 -22.12 -8.44 -19.43
CA LEU A 422 -22.01 -9.85 -19.83
C LEU A 422 -23.29 -10.40 -20.48
N GLY A 423 -24.42 -9.67 -20.43
CA GLY A 423 -25.68 -10.09 -21.04
C GLY A 423 -26.69 -8.96 -21.19
N ASP A 424 -27.92 -9.34 -21.56
CA ASP A 424 -28.99 -8.40 -21.88
C ASP A 424 -29.75 -7.95 -20.64
N ILE A 425 -29.85 -8.84 -19.63
CA ILE A 425 -30.58 -8.63 -18.38
C ILE A 425 -29.68 -9.05 -17.22
N LEU A 426 -29.63 -8.23 -16.17
CA LEU A 426 -28.92 -8.53 -14.92
C LEU A 426 -29.94 -8.74 -13.80
N ILE A 427 -29.88 -9.88 -13.14
CA ILE A 427 -30.61 -10.16 -11.90
C ILE A 427 -29.60 -10.08 -10.75
N VAL A 428 -29.89 -9.25 -9.76
CA VAL A 428 -29.02 -9.04 -8.59
C VAL A 428 -29.69 -9.60 -7.35
N GLY A 429 -29.12 -10.65 -6.78
CA GLY A 429 -29.52 -11.19 -5.49
C GLY A 429 -28.90 -10.43 -4.32
N VAL A 430 -29.72 -9.98 -3.38
CA VAL A 430 -29.23 -9.38 -2.12
C VAL A 430 -29.23 -10.43 -1.02
N ASN A 431 -28.08 -10.64 -0.38
CA ASN A 431 -27.98 -11.61 0.70
C ASN A 431 -28.79 -11.17 1.92
N SER A 432 -29.52 -12.09 2.54
CA SER A 432 -30.29 -11.78 3.75
C SER A 432 -29.42 -11.40 4.94
N ASP A 433 -29.98 -10.65 5.90
CA ASP A 433 -29.24 -10.25 7.12
C ASP A 433 -28.68 -11.46 7.87
N ALA A 434 -29.45 -12.55 7.96
CA ALA A 434 -28.99 -13.78 8.59
C ALA A 434 -27.82 -14.44 7.84
N SER A 435 -27.85 -14.39 6.50
CA SER A 435 -26.75 -14.90 5.67
C SER A 435 -25.48 -14.07 5.86
N VAL A 436 -25.62 -12.74 5.85
CA VAL A 436 -24.50 -11.83 6.06
C VAL A 436 -23.91 -11.98 7.47
N LYS A 437 -24.74 -12.15 8.51
CA LYS A 437 -24.28 -12.42 9.89
C LYS A 437 -23.42 -13.68 9.97
N ARG A 438 -23.83 -14.75 9.28
CA ARG A 438 -23.05 -16.00 9.25
C ARG A 438 -21.72 -15.84 8.52
N LEU A 439 -21.71 -15.10 7.41
CA LEU A 439 -20.53 -14.94 6.55
C LEU A 439 -19.52 -13.92 7.10
N LYS A 440 -20.01 -12.84 7.72
CA LYS A 440 -19.20 -11.66 8.08
C LYS A 440 -19.22 -11.34 9.58
N GLY A 441 -19.89 -12.15 10.39
CA GLY A 441 -20.01 -11.99 11.84
C GLY A 441 -21.29 -11.28 12.30
N PRO A 442 -21.63 -11.39 13.59
CA PRO A 442 -22.94 -10.97 14.13
C PRO A 442 -23.22 -9.47 14.01
N GLU A 443 -22.19 -8.65 13.87
CA GLU A 443 -22.26 -7.19 13.74
C GLU A 443 -22.51 -6.68 12.31
N ARG A 444 -22.73 -7.60 11.35
CA ARG A 444 -23.00 -7.32 9.93
C ARG A 444 -24.33 -7.93 9.50
N PRO A 445 -25.10 -7.33 8.58
CA PRO A 445 -24.81 -6.08 7.88
C PRO A 445 -25.06 -4.84 8.76
N VAL A 446 -24.49 -3.70 8.36
CA VAL A 446 -24.74 -2.39 8.99
C VAL A 446 -26.05 -1.79 8.47
N VAL A 447 -26.33 -1.97 7.19
CA VAL A 447 -27.56 -1.56 6.51
C VAL A 447 -28.45 -2.79 6.39
N ASP A 448 -29.70 -2.71 6.85
CA ASP A 448 -30.61 -3.87 6.81
C ASP A 448 -30.97 -4.28 5.38
N GLU A 449 -31.47 -5.51 5.22
CA GLU A 449 -31.83 -6.10 3.92
C GLU A 449 -32.77 -5.23 3.09
N ALA A 450 -33.78 -4.61 3.72
CA ALA A 450 -34.76 -3.79 3.03
C ALA A 450 -34.13 -2.51 2.47
N GLN A 451 -33.26 -1.86 3.23
CA GLN A 451 -32.51 -0.70 2.78
C GLN A 451 -31.52 -1.04 1.67
N ARG A 452 -30.81 -2.17 1.76
CA ARG A 452 -29.87 -2.62 0.72
C ARG A 452 -30.56 -2.91 -0.60
N LEU A 453 -31.75 -3.51 -0.57
CA LEU A 453 -32.58 -3.74 -1.76
C LEU A 453 -33.05 -2.45 -2.43
N HIS A 454 -33.21 -1.36 -1.68
CA HIS A 454 -33.74 -0.09 -2.21
C HIS A 454 -32.67 0.81 -2.85
N ILE A 455 -31.39 0.61 -2.52
CA ILE A 455 -30.29 1.47 -3.00
C ILE A 455 -29.66 0.92 -4.31
N LEU A 456 -29.88 -0.36 -4.60
CA LEU A 456 -29.45 -1.05 -5.82
C LEU A 456 -30.49 -0.89 -6.94
#